data_AF-A0A1E2WS14-F1
#
_entry.id   AF-A0A1E2WS14-F1
#
_cell.length_a   1.000
_cell.length_b   1.000
_cell.length_c   1.000
_cell.angle_alpha   90.00
_cell.angle_beta   90.00
_cell.angle_gamma   90.00
#
_symmetry.space_group_name_H-M   'P 1'
#
loop_
_entity.id
_entity.type
_entity.pdbx_description
1 polymer ?
#
loop_
_entity_poly.entity_id
_entity_poly.type
_entity_poly.pdbx_seq_one_letter_code
_entity_poly.pdbx_strand_id
1 'polypeptide(L)'
;MTIESNSSNLPTPEPAPENDLQPDDFDGGATEKNLSSEALATQQALAAIASSKSPHLQQARSDFKQPTTKQFIVKPRALLITLIAIAITFIGIIFNNWIVGIIGTLITLLLSLAILLPWFQEVLKEWFSSEERTLFVAFLGLLVAIIGTIRFTGVGDRLLVLGRKINWDIAGSLAEWFGALGQILIAIIAVYVAWRQYVISKDLTIQQNMLTVQQNIITQQQTIDSYFQGVSDLVLDEEGLLEDWPQERAIAEGRTAAILSSVDASGKAKILRFLSRSKLLSPLKRDGRLGRAIFNGSGGYAEDRLEGVRVIDLGVMLAAADLSGTDLRWTDLSEANLVRANLVGCDLVKANLSRTILYSANLSDADLNGIRLFYGVVDKASPRSRTEPPDYETGEHTGAVVENADFSNVQRMSESTRHYCCNWGGEKTRGTIPGGCEGIPNKLGK
;
A
#
# COMPACT_ATOMS: atom_id res chain seq x y z
N MET A 1 -21.68 -86.87 31.23
CA MET A 1 -22.24 -86.48 29.92
C MET A 1 -21.86 -85.04 29.65
N THR A 2 -20.80 -84.91 28.88
CA THR A 2 -20.16 -83.70 28.33
C THR A 2 -20.56 -83.60 26.86
N ILE A 3 -21.06 -82.44 26.40
CA ILE A 3 -21.01 -81.93 25.00
C ILE A 3 -21.21 -80.39 25.13
N GLU A 4 -20.16 -79.56 25.13
CA GLU A 4 -19.40 -78.98 24.01
C GLU A 4 -20.14 -77.96 23.12
N SER A 5 -19.64 -76.71 23.14
CA SER A 5 -19.37 -75.86 21.96
C SER A 5 -18.62 -74.62 22.45
N ASN A 6 -17.30 -74.73 22.65
CA ASN A 6 -16.22 -74.52 21.69
C ASN A 6 -15.98 -73.04 21.35
N SER A 7 -14.80 -72.60 21.77
CA SER A 7 -14.19 -71.28 21.58
C SER A 7 -13.77 -71.04 20.14
N SER A 8 -13.98 -69.83 19.65
CA SER A 8 -13.11 -69.23 18.63
C SER A 8 -12.86 -67.76 19.00
N ASN A 9 -11.75 -67.53 19.69
CA ASN A 9 -11.09 -66.23 19.72
C ASN A 9 -10.67 -65.88 18.29
N LEU A 10 -11.17 -64.76 17.77
CA LEU A 10 -10.55 -64.02 16.68
C LEU A 10 -10.56 -62.53 17.05
N PRO A 11 -9.49 -61.79 16.69
CA PRO A 11 -9.11 -60.56 17.36
C PRO A 11 -9.99 -59.39 16.95
N THR A 12 -10.39 -58.60 17.93
CA THR A 12 -10.84 -57.21 17.75
C THR A 12 -9.80 -56.45 16.92
N PRO A 13 -10.16 -55.79 15.81
CA PRO A 13 -9.22 -54.92 15.12
C PRO A 13 -8.94 -53.71 16.03
N GLU A 14 -7.67 -53.57 16.41
CA GLU A 14 -7.15 -52.35 17.01
C GLU A 14 -7.50 -51.15 16.12
N PRO A 15 -7.89 -50.00 16.69
CA PRO A 15 -7.96 -48.77 15.92
C PRO A 15 -6.55 -48.45 15.41
N ALA A 16 -6.44 -48.25 14.10
CA ALA A 16 -5.20 -47.79 13.48
C ALA A 16 -4.74 -46.49 14.19
N PRO A 17 -3.43 -46.34 14.50
CA PRO A 17 -2.94 -45.14 15.13
C PRO A 17 -3.14 -43.94 14.19
N GLU A 18 -3.89 -42.95 14.64
CA GLU A 18 -3.85 -41.59 14.10
C GLU A 18 -2.39 -41.14 14.16
N ASN A 19 -1.79 -40.89 13.00
CA ASN A 19 -0.50 -40.22 12.95
C ASN A 19 -0.71 -38.79 13.44
N ASP A 20 -0.42 -38.59 14.72
CA ASP A 20 -0.16 -37.32 15.34
C ASP A 20 0.85 -36.54 14.49
N LEU A 21 0.40 -35.42 13.93
CA LEU A 21 1.29 -34.40 13.37
C LEU A 21 2.00 -33.71 14.55
N GLN A 22 3.14 -34.28 14.96
CA GLN A 22 4.09 -33.61 15.85
C GLN A 22 4.96 -32.61 15.07
N PRO A 23 5.36 -31.48 15.67
CA PRO A 23 5.98 -30.36 14.98
C PRO A 23 7.51 -30.47 14.83
N ASP A 24 8.06 -31.67 14.60
CA ASP A 24 9.52 -31.90 14.62
C ASP A 24 10.14 -32.49 13.33
N ASP A 25 9.41 -32.59 12.21
CA ASP A 25 10.00 -33.02 10.93
C ASP A 25 10.66 -31.88 10.13
N PHE A 26 11.51 -31.10 10.81
CA PHE A 26 12.43 -30.13 10.19
C PHE A 26 13.88 -30.58 10.40
N ASP A 27 14.44 -31.38 9.48
CA ASP A 27 15.72 -31.09 8.82
C ASP A 27 16.16 -32.20 7.85
N GLY A 28 16.77 -31.79 6.73
CA GLY A 28 17.76 -32.61 6.03
C GLY A 28 17.44 -33.08 4.61
N GLY A 29 17.84 -32.28 3.62
CA GLY A 29 18.80 -32.77 2.61
C GLY A 29 18.29 -33.15 1.22
N ALA A 30 18.78 -32.36 0.25
CA ALA A 30 19.07 -32.71 -1.14
C ALA A 30 17.94 -32.61 -2.19
N THR A 31 17.73 -31.39 -2.69
CA THR A 31 17.79 -31.11 -4.15
C THR A 31 18.04 -29.63 -4.43
N GLU A 32 19.22 -29.15 -4.06
CA GLU A 32 19.84 -28.02 -4.77
C GLU A 32 20.61 -28.56 -5.97
N LYS A 33 20.15 -28.22 -7.18
CA LYS A 33 21.00 -27.79 -8.30
C LYS A 33 20.13 -27.43 -9.49
N ASN A 34 19.76 -26.14 -9.55
CA ASN A 34 19.74 -25.28 -10.73
C ASN A 34 18.94 -24.02 -10.37
N LEU A 35 19.47 -23.25 -9.42
CA LEU A 35 19.07 -21.86 -9.27
C LEU A 35 19.63 -21.10 -10.47
N SER A 36 18.77 -20.35 -11.17
CA SER A 36 19.25 -19.35 -12.12
C SER A 36 20.16 -18.39 -11.34
N SER A 37 21.45 -18.43 -11.66
CA SER A 37 22.50 -17.61 -11.06
C SER A 37 22.19 -16.12 -11.12
N GLU A 38 21.34 -15.71 -12.05
CA GLU A 38 20.82 -14.36 -12.23
C GLU A 38 19.79 -13.96 -11.16
N ALA A 39 18.92 -14.89 -10.71
CA ALA A 39 17.92 -14.64 -9.68
C ALA A 39 18.55 -14.56 -8.28
N LEU A 40 19.56 -15.40 -8.01
CA LEU A 40 20.30 -15.34 -6.75
C LEU A 40 21.20 -14.10 -6.69
N ALA A 41 21.82 -13.71 -7.81
CA ALA A 41 22.61 -12.47 -7.90
C ALA A 41 21.74 -11.21 -7.79
N THR A 42 20.53 -11.21 -8.37
CA THR A 42 19.59 -10.10 -8.21
C THR A 42 19.00 -10.04 -6.81
N GLN A 43 18.75 -11.17 -6.15
CA GLN A 43 18.28 -11.19 -4.77
C GLN A 43 19.39 -10.80 -3.78
N GLN A 44 20.65 -11.21 -4.01
CA GLN A 44 21.80 -10.74 -3.23
C GLN A 44 22.13 -9.27 -3.51
N ALA A 45 21.97 -8.78 -4.74
CA ALA A 45 22.08 -7.36 -5.06
C ALA A 45 20.94 -6.55 -4.42
N LEU A 46 19.70 -7.03 -4.46
CA LEU A 46 18.54 -6.40 -3.82
C LEU A 46 18.65 -6.44 -2.29
N ALA A 47 19.15 -7.54 -1.71
CA ALA A 47 19.42 -7.66 -0.29
C ALA A 47 20.60 -6.78 0.14
N ALA A 48 21.64 -6.67 -0.68
CA ALA A 48 22.76 -5.74 -0.47
C ALA A 48 22.34 -4.27 -0.64
N ILE A 49 21.39 -3.96 -1.52
CA ILE A 49 20.78 -2.63 -1.69
C ILE A 49 19.84 -2.31 -0.52
N ALA A 50 19.10 -3.30 -0.02
CA ALA A 50 18.23 -3.17 1.15
C ALA A 50 19.01 -3.10 2.47
N SER A 51 20.17 -3.77 2.56
CA SER A 51 21.09 -3.71 3.70
C SER A 51 22.07 -2.54 3.61
N SER A 52 22.35 -2.02 2.41
CA SER A 52 22.95 -0.70 2.21
C SER A 52 21.91 0.40 2.41
N LYS A 53 21.08 0.23 3.45
CA LYS A 53 20.29 1.28 4.07
C LYS A 53 21.29 2.34 4.48
N SER A 54 21.43 3.30 3.57
CA SER A 54 22.47 4.30 3.56
C SER A 54 22.56 4.96 4.93
N PRO A 55 23.76 5.16 5.51
CA PRO A 55 23.92 6.04 6.67
C PRO A 55 23.25 7.41 6.44
N HIS A 56 23.04 7.81 5.18
CA HIS A 56 22.26 8.98 4.77
C HIS A 56 20.77 9.01 5.18
N LEU A 57 20.09 7.91 5.49
CA LEU A 57 18.67 7.95 5.93
C LEU A 57 18.52 8.10 7.44
N GLN A 58 19.45 7.56 8.22
CA GLN A 58 19.58 7.89 9.65
C GLN A 58 20.16 9.29 9.83
N GLN A 59 21.10 9.68 8.96
CA GLN A 59 21.65 11.03 8.91
C GLN A 59 20.60 12.04 8.42
N ALA A 60 19.71 11.71 7.48
CA ALA A 60 18.58 12.56 7.11
C ALA A 60 17.51 12.68 8.22
N ARG A 61 17.35 11.66 9.08
CA ARG A 61 16.51 11.76 10.29
C ARG A 61 17.17 12.57 11.41
N SER A 62 18.51 12.60 11.49
CA SER A 62 19.25 13.46 12.42
C SER A 62 19.57 14.86 11.89
N ASP A 63 19.50 15.06 10.58
CA ASP A 63 19.78 16.34 9.89
C ASP A 63 18.52 17.16 9.61
N PHE A 64 17.34 16.68 10.01
CA PHE A 64 16.24 17.58 10.35
C PHE A 64 16.57 18.30 11.67
N LYS A 65 17.60 19.14 11.61
CA LYS A 65 17.71 20.29 12.49
C LYS A 65 16.42 21.06 12.25
N GLN A 66 15.49 21.00 13.20
CA GLN A 66 14.37 21.93 13.23
C GLN A 66 14.95 23.31 12.90
N PRO A 67 14.35 24.07 11.97
CA PRO A 67 14.78 25.45 11.81
C PRO A 67 14.60 26.08 13.18
N THR A 68 15.71 26.31 13.88
CA THR A 68 15.72 27.15 15.05
C THR A 68 15.43 28.53 14.48
N THR A 69 14.16 28.83 14.25
CA THR A 69 13.67 30.20 14.17
C THR A 69 14.08 30.78 15.51
N LYS A 70 15.24 31.44 15.54
CA LYS A 70 15.60 32.32 16.64
C LYS A 70 14.49 33.34 16.68
N GLN A 71 13.52 33.12 17.57
CA GLN A 71 12.47 34.07 17.82
C GLN A 71 13.17 35.34 18.27
N PHE A 72 13.08 36.39 17.45
CA PHE A 72 13.48 37.72 17.86
C PHE A 72 12.55 38.14 19.00
N ILE A 73 12.95 37.87 20.25
CA ILE A 73 12.26 38.38 21.42
C ILE A 73 12.57 39.87 21.48
N VAL A 74 11.77 40.67 20.77
CA VAL A 74 11.76 42.12 20.92
C VAL A 74 11.30 42.38 22.34
N LYS A 75 12.20 42.84 23.22
CA LYS A 75 11.87 43.14 24.61
C LYS A 75 10.67 44.12 24.61
N PRO A 76 9.53 43.80 25.22
CA PRO A 76 8.31 44.61 25.12
C PRO A 76 8.49 46.05 25.61
N ARG A 77 9.47 46.28 26.49
CA ARG A 77 9.87 47.61 26.97
C ARG A 77 10.44 48.52 25.87
N ALA A 78 11.18 47.99 24.91
CA ALA A 78 11.79 48.79 23.84
C ALA A 78 10.73 49.31 22.85
N LEU A 79 9.74 48.46 22.52
CA LEU A 79 8.62 48.80 21.64
C LEU A 79 7.76 49.92 22.25
N LEU A 80 7.45 49.80 23.55
CA LEU A 80 6.69 50.81 24.27
C LEU A 80 7.41 52.17 24.32
N ILE A 81 8.72 52.20 24.55
CA ILE A 81 9.51 53.44 24.59
C ILE A 81 9.57 54.08 23.20
N THR A 82 9.71 53.30 22.12
CA THR A 82 9.66 53.85 20.75
C THR A 82 8.29 54.43 20.40
N LEU A 83 7.19 53.80 20.81
CA LEU A 83 5.85 54.34 20.58
C LEU A 83 5.63 55.65 21.33
N ILE A 84 6.12 55.75 22.56
CA ILE A 84 6.07 57.00 23.34
C ILE A 84 6.90 58.10 22.66
N ALA A 85 8.10 57.77 22.17
CA ALA A 85 8.94 58.74 21.44
C ALA A 85 8.25 59.23 20.15
N ILE A 86 7.62 58.31 19.39
CA ILE A 86 6.83 58.65 18.20
C ILE A 86 5.64 59.54 18.57
N ALA A 87 4.91 59.23 19.64
CA ALA A 87 3.80 60.07 20.10
C ALA A 87 4.27 61.49 20.49
N ILE A 88 5.41 61.62 21.17
CA ILE A 88 6.02 62.92 21.52
C ILE A 88 6.43 63.68 20.26
N THR A 89 6.99 63.01 19.24
CA THR A 89 7.27 63.68 17.96
C THR A 89 6.02 64.19 17.28
N PHE A 90 4.95 63.39 17.30
CA PHE A 90 3.69 63.75 16.66
C PHE A 90 3.02 64.94 17.36
N ILE A 91 3.06 64.97 18.69
CA ILE A 91 2.63 66.11 19.51
C ILE A 91 3.48 67.35 19.20
N GLY A 92 4.81 67.22 19.12
CA GLY A 92 5.71 68.32 18.77
C GLY A 92 5.42 68.93 17.40
N ILE A 93 5.06 68.10 16.42
CA ILE A 93 4.67 68.51 15.07
C ILE A 93 3.31 69.23 15.08
N ILE A 94 2.30 68.68 15.78
CA ILE A 94 0.95 69.26 15.82
C ILE A 94 0.93 70.65 16.49
N PHE A 95 1.68 70.84 17.57
CA PHE A 95 1.74 72.11 18.30
C PHE A 95 2.77 73.10 17.74
N ASN A 96 3.40 72.79 16.59
CA ASN A 96 4.40 73.61 15.88
C ASN A 96 5.56 74.10 16.77
N ASN A 97 5.95 73.29 17.76
CA ASN A 97 7.05 73.60 18.68
C ASN A 97 8.35 72.98 18.17
N TRP A 98 9.14 73.78 17.46
CA TRP A 98 10.37 73.36 16.75
C TRP A 98 11.37 72.61 17.65
N ILE A 99 11.58 73.06 18.89
CA ILE A 99 12.56 72.46 19.82
C ILE A 99 12.14 71.03 20.20
N VAL A 100 10.85 70.83 20.51
CA VAL A 100 10.31 69.52 20.90
C VAL A 100 10.29 68.57 19.70
N GLY A 101 10.01 69.08 18.50
CA GLY A 101 10.06 68.30 17.25
C GLY A 101 11.45 67.78 16.91
N ILE A 102 12.50 68.62 16.99
CA ILE A 102 13.88 68.17 16.69
C ILE A 102 14.37 67.16 17.71
N ILE A 103 14.17 67.43 19.01
CA ILE A 103 14.64 66.51 20.06
C ILE A 103 13.90 65.18 19.96
N GLY A 104 12.58 65.20 19.76
CA GLY A 104 11.80 64.00 19.57
C GLY A 104 12.23 63.18 18.35
N THR A 105 12.48 63.84 17.21
CA THR A 105 12.85 63.14 15.96
C THR A 105 14.23 62.53 16.05
N LEU A 106 15.19 63.22 16.69
CA LEU A 106 16.53 62.69 16.93
C LEU A 106 16.49 61.45 17.85
N ILE A 107 15.70 61.51 18.92
CA ILE A 107 15.50 60.38 19.85
C ILE A 107 14.83 59.21 19.14
N THR A 108 13.80 59.47 18.32
CA THR A 108 13.08 58.44 17.57
C THR A 108 13.97 57.78 16.52
N LEU A 109 14.79 58.57 15.81
CA LEU A 109 15.77 58.07 14.84
C LEU A 109 16.80 57.17 15.53
N LEU A 110 17.38 57.62 16.65
CA LEU A 110 18.38 56.86 17.39
C LEU A 110 17.83 55.54 17.94
N LEU A 111 16.63 55.55 18.53
CA LEU A 111 16.01 54.33 19.03
C LEU A 111 15.62 53.37 17.89
N SER A 112 15.08 53.89 16.78
CA SER A 112 14.72 53.07 15.63
C SER A 112 15.95 52.40 15.01
N LEU A 113 17.04 53.16 14.84
CA LEU A 113 18.30 52.63 14.32
C LEU A 113 18.91 51.60 15.27
N ALA A 114 18.85 51.82 16.58
CA ALA A 114 19.35 50.87 17.58
C ALA A 114 18.60 49.53 17.57
N ILE A 115 17.30 49.54 17.22
CA ILE A 115 16.49 48.31 17.10
C ILE A 115 16.74 47.60 15.77
N LEU A 116 16.89 48.33 14.66
CA LEU A 116 17.09 47.76 13.33
C LEU A 116 18.51 47.21 13.11
N LEU A 117 19.52 47.82 13.72
CA LEU A 117 20.93 47.45 13.56
C LEU A 117 21.21 45.96 13.86
N PRO A 118 20.78 45.36 14.98
CA PRO A 118 21.04 43.95 15.26
C PRO A 118 20.36 42.99 14.28
N TRP A 119 19.13 43.30 13.84
CA TRP A 119 18.45 42.51 12.81
C TRP A 119 19.20 42.59 11.47
N PHE A 120 19.59 43.79 11.05
CA PHE A 120 20.33 43.99 9.81
C PHE A 120 21.69 43.28 9.82
N GLN A 121 22.38 43.25 10.97
CA GLN A 121 23.61 42.48 11.13
C GLN A 121 23.39 40.97 11.00
N GLU A 122 22.26 40.42 11.43
CA GLU A 122 21.94 39.00 11.25
C GLU A 122 21.48 38.67 9.83
N VAL A 123 20.83 39.59 9.12
CA VAL A 123 20.51 39.40 7.69
C VAL A 123 21.80 39.41 6.85
N LEU A 124 22.74 40.33 7.14
CA LEU A 124 24.06 40.34 6.52
C LEU A 124 24.88 39.08 6.87
N LYS A 125 24.80 38.64 8.14
CA LYS A 125 24.87 37.23 8.63
C LYS A 125 24.65 36.14 7.60
N GLU A 126 23.44 36.14 7.09
CA GLU A 126 22.83 35.02 6.40
C GLU A 126 23.05 35.09 4.89
N TRP A 127 23.07 36.31 4.35
CA TRP A 127 23.18 36.53 2.91
C TRP A 127 24.61 36.52 2.37
N PHE A 128 25.61 36.83 3.18
CA PHE A 128 27.00 36.93 2.72
C PHE A 128 27.92 36.10 3.61
N SER A 129 28.72 35.21 3.02
CA SER A 129 29.78 34.47 3.71
C SER A 129 30.81 35.43 4.31
N SER A 130 31.53 35.01 5.36
CA SER A 130 32.56 35.84 6.02
C SER A 130 33.66 36.32 5.06
N GLU A 131 33.96 35.53 4.03
CA GLU A 131 34.92 35.90 2.98
C GLU A 131 34.33 36.94 2.00
N GLU A 132 33.06 36.76 1.61
CA GLU A 132 32.35 37.64 0.66
C GLU A 132 32.13 39.04 1.24
N ARG A 133 31.90 39.18 2.55
CA ARG A 133 31.77 40.50 3.19
C ARG A 133 33.05 41.31 3.13
N THR A 134 34.18 40.66 3.37
CA THR A 134 35.49 41.30 3.32
C THR A 134 35.80 41.75 1.89
N LEU A 135 35.48 40.93 0.91
CA LEU A 135 35.57 41.27 -0.51
C LEU A 135 34.64 42.43 -0.89
N PHE A 136 33.40 42.45 -0.41
CA PHE A 136 32.45 43.53 -0.70
C PHE A 136 32.91 44.87 -0.12
N VAL A 137 33.39 44.89 1.13
CA VAL A 137 33.93 46.10 1.77
C VAL A 137 35.21 46.56 1.06
N ALA A 138 36.10 45.63 0.67
CA ALA A 138 37.29 45.95 -0.10
C ALA A 138 36.95 46.54 -1.48
N PHE A 139 35.94 46.00 -2.17
CA PHE A 139 35.46 46.51 -3.45
C PHE A 139 34.82 47.90 -3.33
N LEU A 140 34.01 48.12 -2.29
CA LEU A 140 33.43 49.44 -2.01
C LEU A 140 34.53 50.47 -1.70
N GLY A 141 35.53 50.07 -0.90
CA GLY A 141 36.70 50.90 -0.60
C GLY A 141 37.53 51.22 -1.84
N LEU A 142 37.72 50.26 -2.74
CA LEU A 142 38.40 50.45 -4.02
C LEU A 142 37.63 51.44 -4.92
N LEU A 143 36.30 51.33 -5.00
CA LEU A 143 35.46 52.28 -5.74
C LEU A 143 35.57 53.70 -5.18
N VAL A 144 35.47 53.86 -3.86
CA VAL A 144 35.62 55.17 -3.22
C VAL A 144 37.03 55.73 -3.44
N ALA A 145 38.07 54.89 -3.40
CA ALA A 145 39.44 55.29 -3.67
C ALA A 145 39.64 55.71 -5.14
N ILE A 146 39.08 54.97 -6.10
CA ILE A 146 39.15 55.31 -7.54
C ILE A 146 38.42 56.62 -7.81
N ILE A 147 37.18 56.76 -7.32
CA ILE A 147 36.39 58.00 -7.47
C ILE A 147 37.10 59.18 -6.80
N GLY A 148 37.62 58.98 -5.60
CA GLY A 148 38.40 59.98 -4.87
C GLY A 148 39.65 60.39 -5.66
N THR A 149 40.41 59.43 -6.18
CA THR A 149 41.63 59.68 -6.95
C THR A 149 41.31 60.46 -8.23
N ILE A 150 40.27 60.07 -8.97
CA ILE A 150 39.82 60.77 -10.19
C ILE A 150 39.41 62.22 -9.86
N ARG A 151 38.72 62.44 -8.74
CA ARG A 151 38.22 63.77 -8.33
C ARG A 151 39.30 64.68 -7.76
N PHE A 152 40.30 64.13 -7.04
CA PHE A 152 41.37 64.91 -6.40
C PHE A 152 42.59 65.14 -7.29
N THR A 153 42.87 64.28 -8.27
CA THR A 153 44.08 64.39 -9.12
C THR A 153 43.85 65.20 -10.41
N GLY A 154 42.62 65.61 -10.71
CA GLY A 154 42.29 66.33 -11.95
C GLY A 154 42.50 65.52 -13.23
N VAL A 155 42.73 64.21 -13.11
CA VAL A 155 42.95 63.29 -14.25
C VAL A 155 41.65 63.08 -15.05
N GLY A 156 40.48 63.37 -14.46
CA GLY A 156 39.19 63.34 -15.15
C GLY A 156 39.15 64.21 -16.42
N ASP A 157 39.75 65.41 -16.39
CA ASP A 157 39.77 66.32 -17.54
C ASP A 157 40.69 65.82 -18.66
N ARG A 158 41.77 65.11 -18.33
CA ARG A 158 42.69 64.49 -19.32
C ARG A 158 42.08 63.23 -19.96
N LEU A 159 41.32 62.45 -19.21
CA LEU A 159 40.56 61.30 -19.71
C LEU A 159 39.45 61.73 -20.69
N LEU A 160 38.76 62.84 -20.41
CA LEU A 160 37.73 63.39 -21.31
C LEU A 160 38.29 63.92 -22.64
N VAL A 161 39.55 64.36 -22.67
CA VAL A 161 40.24 64.74 -23.92
C VAL A 161 40.70 63.50 -24.70
N LEU A 162 41.15 62.44 -24.01
CA LEU A 162 41.50 61.16 -24.63
C LEU A 162 40.26 60.49 -25.26
N GLY A 163 39.11 60.54 -24.58
CA GLY A 163 37.83 60.00 -25.07
C GLY A 163 37.27 60.70 -26.32
N ARG A 164 37.65 61.96 -26.56
CA ARG A 164 37.30 62.69 -27.81
C ARG A 164 38.17 62.30 -29.01
N LYS A 165 39.32 61.65 -28.81
CA LYS A 165 40.18 61.12 -29.88
C LYS A 165 39.83 59.67 -30.28
N ILE A 166 38.96 59.01 -29.51
CA ILE A 166 38.48 57.66 -29.82
C ILE A 166 37.41 57.78 -30.90
N ASN A 167 37.65 57.16 -32.06
CA ASN A 167 36.67 57.08 -33.14
C ASN A 167 35.51 56.19 -32.70
N TRP A 168 34.43 56.82 -32.20
CA TRP A 168 33.24 56.13 -31.71
C TRP A 168 32.52 55.31 -32.80
N ASP A 169 32.77 55.57 -34.08
CA ASP A 169 32.25 54.78 -35.20
C ASP A 169 32.76 53.32 -35.21
N ILE A 170 34.03 53.10 -34.84
CA ILE A 170 34.61 51.74 -34.73
C ILE A 170 34.00 51.01 -33.53
N ALA A 171 33.80 51.72 -32.42
CA ALA A 171 33.16 51.18 -31.22
C ALA A 171 31.69 50.80 -31.46
N GLY A 172 30.98 51.53 -32.32
CA GLY A 172 29.60 51.21 -32.74
C GLY A 172 29.50 49.87 -33.48
N SER A 173 30.37 49.63 -34.45
CA SER A 173 30.40 48.34 -35.19
C SER A 173 30.79 47.15 -34.31
N LEU A 174 31.66 47.37 -33.33
CA LEU A 174 32.01 46.37 -32.33
C LEU A 174 30.80 46.05 -31.44
N ALA A 175 30.04 47.08 -31.04
CA ALA A 175 28.84 46.96 -30.22
C ALA A 175 27.72 46.15 -30.91
N GLU A 176 27.55 46.29 -32.23
CA GLU A 176 26.61 45.45 -33.01
C GLU A 176 27.01 43.97 -33.00
N TRP A 177 28.30 43.67 -33.17
CA TRP A 177 28.82 42.30 -33.07
C TRP A 177 28.62 41.70 -31.68
N PHE A 178 28.91 42.47 -30.62
CA PHE A 178 28.62 42.06 -29.25
C PHE A 178 27.12 41.89 -28.99
N GLY A 179 26.27 42.71 -29.62
CA GLY A 179 24.80 42.59 -29.55
C GLY A 179 24.27 41.32 -30.20
N ALA A 180 24.74 40.98 -31.40
CA ALA A 180 24.37 39.75 -32.11
C ALA A 180 24.87 38.50 -31.36
N LEU A 181 26.10 38.52 -30.85
CA LEU A 181 26.63 37.46 -29.99
C LEU A 181 25.79 37.30 -28.71
N GLY A 182 25.38 38.41 -28.10
CA GLY A 182 24.50 38.44 -26.95
C GLY A 182 23.13 37.81 -27.25
N GLN A 183 22.52 38.11 -28.39
CA GLN A 183 21.24 37.50 -28.79
C GLN A 183 21.35 35.98 -28.99
N ILE A 184 22.43 35.50 -29.61
CA ILE A 184 22.68 34.06 -29.78
C ILE A 184 22.82 33.39 -28.41
N LEU A 185 23.56 34.01 -27.49
CA LEU A 185 23.73 33.48 -26.14
C LEU A 185 22.40 33.43 -25.38
N ILE A 186 21.58 34.47 -25.48
CA ILE A 186 20.24 34.51 -24.89
C ILE A 186 19.36 33.40 -25.46
N ALA A 187 19.39 33.17 -26.78
CA ALA A 187 18.62 32.10 -27.41
C ALA A 187 19.04 30.71 -26.92
N ILE A 188 20.35 30.45 -26.78
CA ILE A 188 20.87 29.18 -26.24
C ILE A 188 20.42 28.99 -24.78
N ILE A 189 20.51 30.03 -23.96
CA ILE A 189 20.05 29.99 -22.57
C ILE A 189 18.55 29.73 -22.51
N ALA A 190 17.75 30.37 -23.37
CA ALA A 190 16.31 30.17 -23.43
C ALA A 190 15.93 28.72 -23.76
N VAL A 191 16.62 28.11 -24.75
CA VAL A 191 16.42 26.69 -25.09
C VAL A 191 16.82 25.78 -23.94
N TYR A 192 17.95 26.06 -23.28
CA TYR A 192 18.41 25.29 -22.12
C TYR A 192 17.41 25.38 -20.96
N VAL A 193 16.91 26.58 -20.66
CA VAL A 193 15.90 26.81 -19.61
C VAL A 193 14.60 26.09 -19.95
N ALA A 194 14.13 26.17 -21.19
CA ALA A 194 12.92 25.48 -21.65
C ALA A 194 13.07 23.95 -21.55
N TRP A 195 14.22 23.41 -21.96
CA TRP A 195 14.50 21.98 -21.81
C TRP A 195 14.54 21.56 -20.33
N ARG A 196 15.19 22.35 -19.47
CA ARG A 196 15.21 22.10 -18.02
C ARG A 196 13.81 22.14 -17.41
N GLN A 197 12.98 23.11 -17.78
CA GLN A 197 11.59 23.19 -17.32
C GLN A 197 10.78 21.97 -17.76
N TYR A 198 10.95 21.51 -19.00
CA TYR A 198 10.27 20.31 -19.50
C TYR A 198 10.68 19.05 -18.71
N VAL A 199 11.98 18.86 -18.47
CA VAL A 199 12.48 17.71 -17.69
C VAL A 199 11.91 17.74 -16.27
N ILE A 200 11.94 18.89 -15.60
CA ILE A 200 11.40 19.06 -14.24
C ILE A 200 9.89 18.77 -14.19
N SER A 201 9.12 19.23 -15.18
CA SER A 201 7.68 18.99 -15.26
C SER A 201 7.34 17.51 -15.45
N LYS A 202 8.11 16.80 -16.29
CA LYS A 202 7.94 15.36 -16.50
C LYS A 202 8.24 14.58 -15.21
N ASP A 203 9.29 14.94 -14.49
CA ASP A 203 9.64 14.26 -13.24
C ASP A 203 8.57 14.49 -12.15
N LEU A 204 8.03 15.72 -12.04
CA LEU A 204 6.93 16.00 -11.10
C LEU A 204 5.69 15.16 -11.40
N THR A 205 5.30 15.06 -12.67
CA THR A 205 4.11 14.27 -13.07
C THR A 205 4.29 12.78 -12.82
N ILE A 206 5.50 12.23 -13.06
CA ILE A 206 5.82 10.84 -12.73
C ILE A 206 5.79 10.62 -11.21
N GLN A 207 6.40 11.50 -10.43
CA GLN A 207 6.37 11.41 -8.97
C GLN A 207 4.94 11.48 -8.42
N GLN A 208 4.12 12.39 -8.95
CA GLN A 208 2.72 12.53 -8.52
C GLN A 208 1.91 11.26 -8.81
N ASN A 209 2.04 10.70 -10.02
CA ASN A 209 1.35 9.45 -10.39
C ASN A 209 1.81 8.26 -9.54
N MET A 210 3.10 8.20 -9.21
CA MET A 210 3.62 7.16 -8.32
C MET A 210 3.06 7.32 -6.90
N LEU A 211 3.03 8.55 -6.38
CA LEU A 211 2.46 8.84 -5.06
C LEU A 211 0.98 8.51 -4.97
N THR A 212 0.18 8.79 -6.01
CA THR A 212 -1.26 8.46 -6.01
C THR A 212 -1.50 6.96 -6.03
N VAL A 213 -0.74 6.19 -6.81
CA VAL A 213 -0.81 4.72 -6.80
C VAL A 213 -0.42 4.16 -5.43
N GLN A 214 0.67 4.65 -4.84
CA GLN A 214 1.09 4.23 -3.50
C GLN A 214 0.04 4.57 -2.44
N GLN A 215 -0.56 5.76 -2.52
CA GLN A 215 -1.62 6.17 -1.60
C GLN A 215 -2.83 5.23 -1.70
N ASN A 216 -3.26 4.85 -2.91
CA ASN A 216 -4.38 3.92 -3.08
C ASN A 216 -4.10 2.56 -2.46
N ILE A 217 -2.88 2.02 -2.61
CA ILE A 217 -2.48 0.75 -2.00
C ILE A 217 -2.49 0.85 -0.48
N ILE A 218 -1.92 1.92 0.09
CA ILE A 218 -1.88 2.15 1.54
C ILE A 218 -3.30 2.28 2.11
N THR A 219 -4.15 3.08 1.46
CA THR A 219 -5.55 3.25 1.88
C THR A 219 -6.31 1.92 1.86
N GLN A 220 -6.10 1.07 0.83
CA GLN A 220 -6.70 -0.26 0.80
C GLN A 220 -6.21 -1.15 1.95
N GLN A 221 -4.90 -1.17 2.23
CA GLN A 221 -4.36 -1.92 3.37
C GLN A 221 -4.95 -1.47 4.70
N GLN A 222 -4.99 -0.16 4.95
CA GLN A 222 -5.61 0.40 6.16
C GLN A 222 -7.09 0.04 6.29
N THR A 223 -7.81 0.03 5.17
CA THR A 223 -9.24 -0.34 5.15
C THR A 223 -9.43 -1.82 5.49
N ILE A 224 -8.57 -2.69 4.94
CA ILE A 224 -8.58 -4.13 5.24
C ILE A 224 -8.20 -4.38 6.71
N ASP A 225 -7.19 -3.69 7.24
CA ASP A 225 -6.76 -3.83 8.64
C ASP A 225 -7.85 -3.36 9.60
N SER A 226 -8.50 -2.23 9.30
CA SER A 226 -9.65 -1.74 10.07
C SER A 226 -10.84 -2.71 10.01
N TYR A 227 -11.05 -3.36 8.87
CA TYR A 227 -12.03 -4.43 8.75
C TYR A 227 -11.66 -5.63 9.63
N PHE A 228 -10.42 -6.12 9.59
CA PHE A 228 -9.97 -7.24 10.42
C PHE A 228 -10.11 -6.97 11.90
N GLN A 229 -9.69 -5.78 12.34
CA GLN A 229 -9.87 -5.35 13.73
C GLN A 229 -11.36 -5.34 14.09
N GLY A 230 -12.20 -4.68 13.29
CA GLY A 230 -13.62 -4.57 13.63
C GLY A 230 -14.43 -5.86 13.47
N VAL A 231 -13.96 -6.87 12.73
CA VAL A 231 -14.54 -8.22 12.79
C VAL A 231 -14.02 -8.98 14.00
N SER A 232 -12.75 -8.82 14.36
CA SER A 232 -12.18 -9.46 15.56
C SER A 232 -12.87 -8.94 16.82
N ASP A 233 -13.02 -7.62 16.97
CA ASP A 233 -13.69 -6.99 18.11
C ASP A 233 -15.19 -7.34 18.22
N LEU A 234 -15.79 -7.80 17.12
CA LEU A 234 -17.22 -8.12 17.05
C LEU A 234 -17.50 -9.59 17.34
N VAL A 235 -16.52 -10.44 17.10
CA VAL A 235 -16.67 -11.90 17.14
C VAL A 235 -15.83 -12.50 18.27
N LEU A 236 -15.00 -11.71 18.96
CA LEU A 236 -14.18 -12.16 20.07
C LEU A 236 -14.55 -11.38 21.35
N ASP A 237 -14.60 -12.10 22.47
CA ASP A 237 -14.73 -11.51 23.81
C ASP A 237 -13.41 -10.94 24.34
N GLU A 238 -13.42 -10.38 25.55
CA GLU A 238 -12.24 -9.78 26.19
C GLU A 238 -11.13 -10.83 26.46
N GLU A 239 -11.51 -12.10 26.58
CA GLU A 239 -10.62 -13.24 26.76
C GLU A 239 -10.09 -13.82 25.43
N GLY A 240 -10.56 -13.31 24.29
CA GLY A 240 -10.16 -13.75 22.95
C GLY A 240 -10.86 -15.03 22.48
N LEU A 241 -11.97 -15.40 23.10
CA LEU A 241 -12.83 -16.50 22.69
C LEU A 241 -13.91 -15.99 21.72
N LEU A 242 -14.27 -16.86 20.77
CA LEU A 242 -15.33 -16.63 19.81
C LEU A 242 -16.69 -16.46 20.50
N GLU A 243 -17.17 -15.22 20.52
CA GLU A 243 -18.50 -14.82 20.95
C GLU A 243 -19.19 -14.16 19.75
N ASP A 244 -20.06 -14.92 19.09
CA ASP A 244 -20.67 -14.50 17.83
C ASP A 244 -22.19 -14.70 17.85
N TRP A 245 -22.87 -13.73 18.44
CA TRP A 245 -24.31 -13.71 18.55
C TRP A 245 -24.98 -13.50 17.17
N PRO A 246 -26.25 -13.91 16.99
CA PRO A 246 -26.96 -13.72 15.72
C PRO A 246 -26.92 -12.29 15.17
N GLN A 247 -26.97 -11.27 16.05
CA GLN A 247 -26.89 -9.87 15.65
C GLN A 247 -25.47 -9.48 15.21
N GLU A 248 -24.45 -9.90 15.94
CA GLU A 248 -23.05 -9.64 15.63
C GLU A 248 -22.64 -10.29 14.32
N ARG A 249 -23.09 -11.53 14.07
CA ARG A 249 -22.90 -12.19 12.78
C ARG A 249 -23.53 -11.42 11.63
N ALA A 250 -24.76 -10.95 11.78
CA ALA A 250 -25.40 -10.13 10.76
C ALA A 250 -24.61 -8.82 10.48
N ILE A 251 -24.04 -8.21 11.53
CA ILE A 251 -23.18 -7.03 11.39
C ILE A 251 -21.85 -7.41 10.71
N ALA A 252 -21.24 -8.54 11.08
CA ALA A 252 -20.01 -9.05 10.49
C ALA A 252 -20.19 -9.38 9.01
N GLU A 253 -21.32 -10.01 8.64
CA GLU A 253 -21.72 -10.29 7.26
C GLU A 253 -21.92 -8.99 6.47
N GLY A 254 -22.64 -8.02 7.03
CA GLY A 254 -22.83 -6.70 6.40
C GLY A 254 -21.50 -5.96 6.16
N ARG A 255 -20.61 -5.97 7.15
CA ARG A 255 -19.24 -5.42 7.04
C ARG A 255 -18.43 -6.16 5.98
N THR A 256 -18.53 -7.48 5.94
CA THR A 256 -17.81 -8.34 4.98
C THR A 256 -18.28 -8.07 3.55
N ALA A 257 -19.59 -7.98 3.33
CA ALA A 257 -20.15 -7.62 2.04
C ALA A 257 -19.67 -6.22 1.58
N ALA A 258 -19.69 -5.25 2.49
CA ALA A 258 -19.24 -3.89 2.20
C ALA A 258 -17.76 -3.85 1.82
N ILE A 259 -16.87 -4.47 2.61
CA ILE A 259 -15.43 -4.46 2.30
C ILE A 259 -15.14 -5.18 0.99
N LEU A 260 -15.73 -6.36 0.75
CA LEU A 260 -15.50 -7.14 -0.47
C LEU A 260 -15.91 -6.37 -1.73
N SER A 261 -16.93 -5.50 -1.64
CA SER A 261 -17.35 -4.65 -2.76
C SER A 261 -16.38 -3.49 -3.07
N SER A 262 -15.55 -3.10 -2.10
CA SER A 262 -14.66 -1.92 -2.18
C SER A 262 -13.19 -2.25 -2.45
N VAL A 263 -12.81 -3.53 -2.36
CA VAL A 263 -11.44 -3.99 -2.59
C VAL A 263 -11.27 -4.67 -3.94
N ASP A 264 -10.03 -4.69 -4.41
CA ASP A 264 -9.62 -5.41 -5.63
C ASP A 264 -9.55 -6.93 -5.40
N ALA A 265 -9.25 -7.70 -6.45
CA ALA A 265 -9.16 -9.16 -6.38
C ALA A 265 -8.16 -9.63 -5.30
N SER A 266 -7.00 -8.98 -5.21
CA SER A 266 -5.97 -9.30 -4.20
C SER A 266 -6.47 -9.06 -2.77
N GLY A 267 -7.15 -7.93 -2.51
CA GLY A 267 -7.78 -7.63 -1.24
C GLY A 267 -8.86 -8.65 -0.85
N LYS A 268 -9.74 -9.03 -1.79
CA LYS A 268 -10.76 -10.07 -1.54
C LYS A 268 -10.13 -11.39 -1.13
N ALA A 269 -9.07 -11.82 -1.82
CA ALA A 269 -8.39 -13.06 -1.50
C ALA A 269 -7.75 -13.05 -0.10
N LYS A 270 -7.14 -11.93 0.31
CA LYS A 270 -6.62 -11.78 1.67
C LYS A 270 -7.71 -11.90 2.72
N ILE A 271 -8.86 -11.24 2.49
CA ILE A 271 -10.02 -11.29 3.37
C ILE A 271 -10.55 -12.73 3.48
N LEU A 272 -10.80 -13.39 2.35
CA LEU A 272 -11.31 -14.76 2.33
C LEU A 272 -10.38 -15.74 3.04
N ARG A 273 -9.07 -15.60 2.84
CA ARG A 273 -8.06 -16.42 3.54
C ARG A 273 -8.04 -16.16 5.04
N PHE A 274 -8.13 -14.90 5.47
CA PHE A 274 -8.23 -14.57 6.88
C PHE A 274 -9.47 -15.20 7.50
N LEU A 275 -10.65 -14.98 6.90
CA LEU A 275 -11.92 -15.53 7.39
C LEU A 275 -11.90 -17.06 7.46
N SER A 276 -11.30 -17.72 6.46
CA SER A 276 -11.16 -19.18 6.47
C SER A 276 -10.18 -19.68 7.54
N ARG A 277 -9.01 -19.05 7.70
CA ARG A 277 -8.00 -19.47 8.68
C ARG A 277 -8.48 -19.27 10.12
N SER A 278 -9.24 -18.21 10.35
CA SER A 278 -9.88 -17.93 11.64
C SER A 278 -11.16 -18.73 11.88
N LYS A 279 -11.47 -19.73 11.02
CA LYS A 279 -12.66 -20.60 11.12
C LYS A 279 -13.99 -19.86 11.10
N LEU A 280 -14.02 -18.61 10.61
CA LEU A 280 -15.23 -17.78 10.53
C LEU A 280 -16.13 -18.20 9.38
N LEU A 281 -15.53 -18.79 8.33
CA LEU A 281 -16.28 -19.37 7.21
C LEU A 281 -16.71 -20.79 7.49
N SER A 282 -16.09 -21.53 8.41
CA SER A 282 -16.40 -22.95 8.64
C SER A 282 -17.65 -23.11 9.51
N PRO A 283 -18.47 -24.15 9.30
CA PRO A 283 -19.65 -24.37 10.13
C PRO A 283 -19.22 -24.93 11.48
N LEU A 284 -19.46 -24.16 12.55
CA LEU A 284 -19.02 -24.49 13.89
C LEU A 284 -20.13 -25.17 14.68
N LYS A 285 -19.75 -26.20 15.43
CA LYS A 285 -20.64 -26.89 16.36
C LYS A 285 -21.05 -25.93 17.47
N ARG A 286 -22.34 -25.93 17.78
CA ARG A 286 -22.91 -25.02 18.78
C ARG A 286 -23.57 -25.78 19.90
N ASP A 287 -23.57 -25.19 21.09
CA ASP A 287 -24.42 -25.70 22.15
C ASP A 287 -25.90 -25.44 21.84
N GLY A 288 -26.79 -26.33 22.29
CA GLY A 288 -28.24 -26.19 22.03
C GLY A 288 -28.97 -25.25 22.98
N ARG A 289 -28.27 -24.53 23.87
CA ARG A 289 -28.90 -23.69 24.92
C ARG A 289 -28.64 -22.21 24.68
N LEU A 290 -27.38 -21.83 24.57
CA LEU A 290 -26.88 -20.48 24.38
C LEU A 290 -26.38 -20.24 22.94
N GLY A 291 -26.21 -21.29 22.13
CA GLY A 291 -25.72 -21.16 20.77
C GLY A 291 -24.24 -20.78 20.70
N ARG A 292 -23.46 -21.06 21.75
CA ARG A 292 -22.02 -20.77 21.79
C ARG A 292 -21.25 -21.81 20.98
N ALA A 293 -20.17 -21.38 20.34
CA ALA A 293 -19.26 -22.29 19.66
C ALA A 293 -18.60 -23.24 20.67
N ILE A 294 -18.57 -24.53 20.33
CA ILE A 294 -18.01 -25.57 21.20
C ILE A 294 -16.54 -25.80 20.84
N PHE A 295 -15.70 -26.09 21.84
CA PHE A 295 -14.31 -26.45 21.62
C PHE A 295 -14.16 -27.92 21.17
N ASN A 296 -13.16 -28.18 20.33
CA ASN A 296 -12.81 -29.52 19.86
C ASN A 296 -11.95 -30.33 20.85
N GLY A 297 -11.60 -29.75 22.01
CA GLY A 297 -10.72 -30.36 23.02
C GLY A 297 -9.22 -30.14 22.79
N SER A 298 -8.80 -29.64 21.62
CA SER A 298 -7.40 -29.35 21.27
C SER A 298 -7.09 -27.84 21.26
N GLY A 299 -7.94 -27.02 21.90
CA GLY A 299 -7.83 -25.56 21.92
C GLY A 299 -8.41 -24.84 20.69
N GLY A 300 -9.08 -25.54 19.78
CA GLY A 300 -9.80 -24.95 18.65
C GLY A 300 -11.32 -25.12 18.75
N TYR A 301 -12.05 -24.63 17.75
CA TYR A 301 -13.49 -24.84 17.65
C TYR A 301 -13.83 -26.16 16.96
N ALA A 302 -14.82 -26.86 17.51
CA ALA A 302 -15.37 -28.07 16.90
C ALA A 302 -16.15 -27.68 15.64
N GLU A 303 -15.80 -28.28 14.51
CA GLU A 303 -16.55 -28.14 13.27
C GLU A 303 -17.72 -29.12 13.25
N ASP A 304 -18.86 -28.68 12.72
CA ASP A 304 -20.01 -29.53 12.45
C ASP A 304 -20.59 -29.13 11.09
N ARG A 305 -20.46 -30.00 10.09
CA ARG A 305 -20.91 -29.70 8.73
C ARG A 305 -22.39 -29.95 8.49
N LEU A 306 -23.07 -30.64 9.40
CA LEU A 306 -24.48 -31.01 9.27
C LEU A 306 -25.36 -29.97 9.94
N GLU A 307 -25.03 -29.61 11.18
CA GLU A 307 -25.84 -28.70 12.00
C GLU A 307 -25.08 -27.44 12.44
N GLY A 308 -23.77 -27.39 12.18
CA GLY A 308 -22.96 -26.25 12.59
C GLY A 308 -23.33 -24.98 11.85
N VAL A 309 -23.08 -23.86 12.51
CA VAL A 309 -23.44 -22.54 11.98
C VAL A 309 -22.18 -21.70 11.80
N ARG A 310 -22.04 -21.16 10.60
CA ARG A 310 -20.92 -20.26 10.24
C ARG A 310 -21.04 -18.96 11.02
N VAL A 311 -19.90 -18.32 11.26
CA VAL A 311 -19.88 -16.94 11.79
C VAL A 311 -20.28 -15.98 10.67
N ILE A 312 -19.70 -16.18 9.49
CA ILE A 312 -19.96 -15.36 8.32
C ILE A 312 -20.41 -16.27 7.18
N ASP A 313 -21.67 -16.12 6.76
CA ASP A 313 -22.14 -16.70 5.51
C ASP A 313 -21.81 -15.78 4.34
N LEU A 314 -21.03 -16.29 3.38
CA LEU A 314 -20.67 -15.54 2.17
C LEU A 314 -21.87 -15.36 1.23
N GLY A 315 -22.94 -16.15 1.35
CA GLY A 315 -24.17 -15.99 0.60
C GLY A 315 -23.93 -15.71 -0.89
N VAL A 316 -24.38 -14.53 -1.36
CA VAL A 316 -24.21 -14.02 -2.74
C VAL A 316 -23.04 -13.05 -2.92
N MET A 317 -22.22 -12.81 -1.88
CA MET A 317 -21.18 -11.77 -1.87
C MET A 317 -20.10 -11.96 -2.95
N LEU A 318 -19.90 -13.20 -3.41
CA LEU A 318 -18.90 -13.55 -4.41
C LEU A 318 -19.49 -13.81 -5.81
N ALA A 319 -20.79 -13.59 -6.01
CA ALA A 319 -21.40 -13.70 -7.33
C ALA A 319 -20.83 -12.62 -8.27
N ALA A 320 -20.39 -13.05 -9.45
CA ALA A 320 -19.68 -12.23 -10.44
C ALA A 320 -18.42 -11.52 -9.91
N ALA A 321 -17.85 -11.98 -8.79
CA ALA A 321 -16.64 -11.38 -8.24
C ALA A 321 -15.41 -11.71 -9.10
N ASP A 322 -14.55 -10.72 -9.26
CA ASP A 322 -13.21 -10.92 -9.80
C ASP A 322 -12.23 -11.36 -8.69
N LEU A 323 -11.69 -12.57 -8.86
CA LEU A 323 -10.71 -13.27 -8.03
C LEU A 323 -9.55 -13.81 -8.89
N SER A 324 -9.38 -13.30 -10.12
CA SER A 324 -8.38 -13.79 -11.07
C SER A 324 -6.94 -13.56 -10.58
N GLY A 325 -6.07 -14.54 -10.83
CA GLY A 325 -4.66 -14.51 -10.46
C GLY A 325 -4.38 -14.45 -8.96
N THR A 326 -5.39 -14.73 -8.12
CA THR A 326 -5.25 -14.61 -6.66
C THR A 326 -4.84 -15.92 -6.00
N ASP A 327 -4.28 -15.83 -4.79
CA ASP A 327 -3.94 -16.97 -3.95
C ASP A 327 -5.11 -17.26 -2.99
N LEU A 328 -5.84 -18.36 -3.24
CA LEU A 328 -6.94 -18.86 -2.40
C LEU A 328 -6.64 -20.24 -1.80
N ARG A 329 -5.36 -20.59 -1.68
CA ARG A 329 -4.94 -21.88 -1.12
C ARG A 329 -5.47 -22.12 0.28
N TRP A 330 -5.91 -23.35 0.53
CA TRP A 330 -6.47 -23.79 1.81
C TRP A 330 -7.70 -23.00 2.29
N THR A 331 -8.35 -22.25 1.39
CA THR A 331 -9.51 -21.43 1.76
C THR A 331 -10.78 -22.28 1.74
N ASP A 332 -11.59 -22.15 2.79
CA ASP A 332 -12.92 -22.73 2.88
C ASP A 332 -13.95 -21.80 2.23
N LEU A 333 -14.36 -22.15 1.02
CA LEU A 333 -15.40 -21.48 0.23
C LEU A 333 -16.63 -22.38 0.08
N SER A 334 -16.77 -23.36 0.98
CA SER A 334 -17.91 -24.28 0.94
C SER A 334 -19.23 -23.52 1.04
N GLU A 335 -20.19 -23.96 0.24
CA GLU A 335 -21.53 -23.38 0.13
C GLU A 335 -21.63 -21.95 -0.42
N ALA A 336 -20.50 -21.29 -0.70
CA ALA A 336 -20.48 -19.96 -1.28
C ALA A 336 -21.13 -19.92 -2.67
N ASN A 337 -21.73 -18.78 -3.01
CA ASN A 337 -22.21 -18.52 -4.36
C ASN A 337 -21.12 -17.79 -5.18
N LEU A 338 -20.56 -18.50 -6.15
CA LEU A 338 -19.55 -18.03 -7.10
C LEU A 338 -20.12 -18.01 -8.53
N VAL A 339 -21.44 -17.84 -8.70
CA VAL A 339 -22.09 -17.73 -10.01
C VAL A 339 -21.39 -16.65 -10.83
N ARG A 340 -20.92 -16.98 -12.03
CA ARG A 340 -20.20 -16.07 -12.93
C ARG A 340 -18.94 -15.42 -12.35
N ALA A 341 -18.38 -15.96 -11.27
CA ALA A 341 -17.13 -15.45 -10.71
C ALA A 341 -15.96 -15.68 -11.69
N ASN A 342 -15.01 -14.75 -11.69
CA ASN A 342 -13.77 -14.87 -12.45
C ASN A 342 -12.66 -15.39 -11.53
N LEU A 343 -12.28 -16.65 -11.71
CA LEU A 343 -11.23 -17.38 -10.98
C LEU A 343 -10.04 -17.73 -11.90
N VAL A 344 -9.89 -17.02 -13.03
CA VAL A 344 -8.84 -17.30 -14.03
C VAL A 344 -7.46 -17.22 -13.39
N GLY A 345 -6.64 -18.26 -13.56
CA GLY A 345 -5.27 -18.32 -13.02
C GLY A 345 -5.19 -18.30 -11.49
N CYS A 346 -6.31 -18.55 -10.78
CA CYS A 346 -6.34 -18.55 -9.33
C CYS A 346 -5.67 -19.82 -8.76
N ASP A 347 -4.92 -19.67 -7.67
CA ASP A 347 -4.35 -20.78 -6.93
C ASP A 347 -5.37 -21.31 -5.91
N LEU A 348 -6.02 -22.43 -6.24
CA LEU A 348 -7.05 -23.09 -5.43
C LEU A 348 -6.50 -24.37 -4.76
N VAL A 349 -5.18 -24.48 -4.57
CA VAL A 349 -4.57 -25.68 -3.96
C VAL A 349 -5.20 -25.96 -2.60
N LYS A 350 -5.75 -27.16 -2.43
CA LYS A 350 -6.44 -27.62 -1.21
C LYS A 350 -7.59 -26.71 -0.74
N ALA A 351 -8.14 -25.86 -1.62
CA ALA A 351 -9.33 -25.09 -1.31
C ALA A 351 -10.56 -26.00 -1.21
N ASN A 352 -11.50 -25.65 -0.32
CA ASN A 352 -12.75 -26.37 -0.18
C ASN A 352 -13.87 -25.60 -0.91
N LEU A 353 -14.35 -26.16 -2.01
CA LEU A 353 -15.48 -25.66 -2.81
C LEU A 353 -16.67 -26.63 -2.77
N SER A 354 -16.76 -27.49 -1.74
CA SER A 354 -17.91 -28.38 -1.58
C SER A 354 -19.21 -27.59 -1.50
N ARG A 355 -20.25 -28.03 -2.21
CA ARG A 355 -21.57 -27.36 -2.25
C ARG A 355 -21.54 -25.90 -2.73
N THR A 356 -20.43 -25.42 -3.29
CA THR A 356 -20.35 -24.09 -3.90
C THR A 356 -21.16 -24.06 -5.20
N ILE A 357 -21.72 -22.90 -5.54
CA ILE A 357 -22.38 -22.69 -6.84
C ILE A 357 -21.40 -22.02 -7.80
N LEU A 358 -20.81 -22.79 -8.72
CA LEU A 358 -19.87 -22.32 -9.75
C LEU A 358 -20.54 -22.14 -11.12
N TYR A 359 -21.87 -21.97 -11.15
CA TYR A 359 -22.61 -21.86 -12.41
C TYR A 359 -22.06 -20.72 -13.27
N SER A 360 -21.61 -21.03 -14.48
CA SER A 360 -20.94 -20.10 -15.39
C SER A 360 -19.70 -19.39 -14.83
N ALA A 361 -19.04 -19.92 -13.79
CA ALA A 361 -17.77 -19.38 -13.31
C ALA A 361 -16.63 -19.71 -14.28
N ASN A 362 -15.64 -18.83 -14.36
CA ASN A 362 -14.45 -19.06 -15.18
C ASN A 362 -13.28 -19.47 -14.28
N LEU A 363 -12.85 -20.73 -14.37
CA LEU A 363 -11.68 -21.27 -13.67
C LEU A 363 -10.51 -21.53 -14.62
N SER A 364 -10.47 -20.90 -15.79
CA SER A 364 -9.40 -21.19 -16.77
C SER A 364 -8.01 -20.94 -16.17
N ASP A 365 -7.03 -21.77 -16.51
CA ASP A 365 -5.66 -21.69 -16.01
C ASP A 365 -5.49 -21.80 -14.48
N ALA A 366 -6.55 -22.06 -13.72
CA ALA A 366 -6.50 -22.18 -12.26
C ALA A 366 -5.78 -23.46 -11.81
N ASP A 367 -5.16 -23.41 -10.64
CA ASP A 367 -4.48 -24.56 -10.03
C ASP A 367 -5.43 -25.30 -9.08
N LEU A 368 -5.83 -26.52 -9.47
CA LEU A 368 -6.85 -27.29 -8.77
C LEU A 368 -6.25 -28.42 -7.90
N ASN A 369 -4.95 -28.37 -7.60
CA ASN A 369 -4.28 -29.44 -6.87
C ASN A 369 -4.91 -29.69 -5.49
N GLY A 370 -5.50 -30.87 -5.30
CA GLY A 370 -6.15 -31.25 -4.05
C GLY A 370 -7.41 -30.45 -3.72
N ILE A 371 -8.02 -29.78 -4.71
CA ILE A 371 -9.28 -29.06 -4.52
C ILE A 371 -10.40 -30.02 -4.10
N ARG A 372 -11.23 -29.59 -3.16
CA ARG A 372 -12.39 -30.38 -2.72
C ARG A 372 -13.67 -29.81 -3.33
N LEU A 373 -14.22 -30.48 -4.35
CA LEU A 373 -15.53 -30.13 -4.92
C LEU A 373 -16.70 -30.89 -4.29
N PHE A 374 -16.43 -32.03 -3.67
CA PHE A 374 -17.42 -32.92 -3.05
C PHE A 374 -16.79 -33.71 -1.90
N TYR A 375 -17.61 -34.32 -1.06
CA TYR A 375 -17.21 -35.31 -0.05
C TYR A 375 -17.64 -36.71 -0.49
N GLY A 376 -17.17 -37.74 0.21
CA GLY A 376 -17.50 -39.13 -0.09
C GLY A 376 -16.85 -39.67 -1.38
N VAL A 377 -17.50 -40.65 -1.99
CA VAL A 377 -16.97 -41.36 -3.17
C VAL A 377 -17.49 -40.75 -4.47
N VAL A 378 -16.62 -40.65 -5.49
CA VAL A 378 -16.92 -39.98 -6.75
C VAL A 378 -18.12 -40.56 -7.50
N ASP A 379 -18.40 -41.85 -7.34
CA ASP A 379 -19.49 -42.54 -8.05
C ASP A 379 -20.88 -42.13 -7.54
N LYS A 380 -20.98 -41.84 -6.24
CA LYS A 380 -22.20 -41.41 -5.56
C LYS A 380 -22.29 -39.89 -5.39
N ALA A 381 -21.16 -39.19 -5.45
CA ALA A 381 -21.12 -37.75 -5.32
C ALA A 381 -22.08 -37.05 -6.30
N SER A 382 -22.97 -36.23 -5.76
CA SER A 382 -23.93 -35.43 -6.52
C SER A 382 -23.89 -33.95 -6.11
N PRO A 383 -24.25 -33.02 -7.02
CA PRO A 383 -24.33 -31.61 -6.69
C PRO A 383 -25.32 -31.35 -5.56
N ARG A 384 -25.10 -30.28 -4.81
CA ARG A 384 -26.01 -29.87 -3.73
C ARG A 384 -27.47 -29.87 -4.17
N SER A 385 -28.33 -30.41 -3.31
CA SER A 385 -29.78 -30.29 -3.44
C SER A 385 -30.29 -29.10 -2.64
N ARG A 386 -31.45 -28.57 -3.05
CA ARG A 386 -32.20 -27.55 -2.29
C ARG A 386 -33.14 -28.18 -1.27
N THR A 387 -33.53 -29.42 -1.49
CA THR A 387 -34.56 -30.14 -0.71
C THR A 387 -33.96 -31.21 0.17
N GLU A 388 -32.84 -31.80 -0.23
CA GLU A 388 -32.22 -32.93 0.45
C GLU A 388 -30.95 -32.49 1.20
N PRO A 389 -30.75 -32.98 2.43
CA PRO A 389 -29.55 -32.67 3.21
C PRO A 389 -28.30 -33.33 2.59
N PRO A 390 -27.10 -32.77 2.83
CA PRO A 390 -25.85 -33.39 2.43
C PRO A 390 -25.58 -34.70 3.20
N ASP A 391 -25.18 -35.73 2.47
CA ASP A 391 -24.63 -36.96 3.04
C ASP A 391 -23.10 -36.96 2.84
N TYR A 392 -22.37 -36.68 3.93
CA TYR A 392 -20.91 -36.61 3.92
C TYR A 392 -20.22 -37.98 3.96
N GLU A 393 -20.94 -39.07 4.22
CA GLU A 393 -20.40 -40.43 4.17
C GLU A 393 -20.39 -40.94 2.73
N THR A 394 -21.53 -40.84 2.04
CA THR A 394 -21.65 -41.32 0.65
C THR A 394 -21.17 -40.29 -0.36
N GLY A 395 -21.36 -39.00 -0.07
CA GLY A 395 -21.07 -37.88 -0.96
C GLY A 395 -22.28 -37.29 -1.68
N GLU A 396 -23.46 -37.89 -1.50
CA GLU A 396 -24.70 -37.40 -2.11
C GLU A 396 -25.03 -35.98 -1.60
N HIS A 397 -25.36 -35.09 -2.52
CA HIS A 397 -25.68 -33.68 -2.27
C HIS A 397 -24.55 -32.86 -1.63
N THR A 398 -23.31 -33.35 -1.62
CA THR A 398 -22.16 -32.60 -1.08
C THR A 398 -21.35 -31.85 -2.14
N GLY A 399 -21.65 -32.10 -3.40
CA GLY A 399 -20.88 -31.62 -4.52
C GLY A 399 -21.19 -30.18 -4.94
N ALA A 400 -20.20 -29.53 -5.54
CA ALA A 400 -20.33 -28.21 -6.17
C ALA A 400 -21.22 -28.27 -7.42
N VAL A 401 -21.99 -27.21 -7.68
CA VAL A 401 -22.69 -27.03 -8.95
C VAL A 401 -21.71 -26.47 -9.97
N VAL A 402 -21.31 -27.27 -10.94
CA VAL A 402 -20.27 -26.93 -11.93
C VAL A 402 -20.83 -26.73 -13.35
N GLU A 403 -22.15 -26.60 -13.48
CA GLU A 403 -22.81 -26.40 -14.77
C GLU A 403 -22.33 -25.12 -15.46
N ASN A 404 -21.95 -25.23 -16.73
CA ASN A 404 -21.42 -24.14 -17.55
C ASN A 404 -20.14 -23.47 -17.01
N ALA A 405 -19.47 -24.05 -16.00
CA ALA A 405 -18.16 -23.58 -15.57
C ALA A 405 -17.10 -23.84 -16.65
N ASP A 406 -16.12 -22.96 -16.76
CA ASP A 406 -14.98 -23.10 -17.67
C ASP A 406 -13.76 -23.66 -16.91
N PHE A 407 -13.25 -24.81 -17.34
CA PHE A 407 -12.04 -25.45 -16.81
C PHE A 407 -10.89 -25.48 -17.83
N SER A 408 -10.91 -24.61 -18.85
CA SER A 408 -9.88 -24.57 -19.89
C SER A 408 -8.49 -24.41 -19.28
N ASN A 409 -7.55 -25.27 -19.66
CA ASN A 409 -6.15 -25.22 -19.20
C ASN A 409 -5.94 -25.29 -17.68
N VAL A 410 -6.89 -25.81 -16.90
CA VAL A 410 -6.67 -25.97 -15.45
C VAL A 410 -5.50 -26.90 -15.16
N GLN A 411 -4.74 -26.56 -14.13
CA GLN A 411 -3.52 -27.25 -13.76
C GLN A 411 -3.79 -28.24 -12.63
N ARG A 412 -3.11 -29.40 -12.68
CA ARG A 412 -3.08 -30.40 -11.60
C ARG A 412 -4.47 -30.84 -11.10
N MET A 413 -5.43 -30.94 -12.02
CA MET A 413 -6.76 -31.50 -11.75
C MET A 413 -6.65 -32.99 -11.47
N SER A 414 -7.24 -33.45 -10.36
CA SER A 414 -7.27 -34.89 -10.03
C SER A 414 -8.26 -35.66 -10.90
N GLU A 415 -8.04 -36.97 -11.09
CA GLU A 415 -8.96 -37.86 -11.82
C GLU A 415 -10.37 -37.88 -11.20
N SER A 416 -10.49 -37.84 -9.87
CA SER A 416 -11.79 -37.82 -9.20
C SER A 416 -12.53 -36.50 -9.41
N THR A 417 -11.81 -35.37 -9.35
CA THR A 417 -12.36 -34.04 -9.70
C THR A 417 -12.80 -34.01 -11.16
N ARG A 418 -11.98 -34.54 -12.08
CA ARG A 418 -12.31 -34.64 -13.50
C ARG A 418 -13.58 -35.46 -13.72
N HIS A 419 -13.66 -36.64 -13.12
CA HIS A 419 -14.83 -37.51 -13.22
C HIS A 419 -16.10 -36.84 -12.69
N TYR A 420 -16.01 -36.14 -11.55
CA TYR A 420 -17.13 -35.37 -11.02
C TYR A 420 -17.57 -34.24 -11.97
N CYS A 421 -16.63 -33.43 -12.46
CA CYS A 421 -16.94 -32.33 -13.38
C CYS A 421 -17.51 -32.84 -14.72
N CYS A 422 -17.03 -33.97 -15.23
CA CYS A 422 -17.58 -34.59 -16.44
C CYS A 422 -19.00 -35.13 -16.24
N ASN A 423 -19.32 -35.69 -15.07
CA ASN A 423 -20.66 -36.16 -14.75
C ASN A 423 -21.68 -35.02 -14.62
N TRP A 424 -21.27 -33.87 -14.07
CA TRP A 424 -22.19 -32.82 -13.60
C TRP A 424 -21.98 -31.42 -14.23
N GLY A 425 -21.06 -31.26 -15.18
CA GLY A 425 -20.74 -29.96 -15.80
C GLY A 425 -21.67 -29.55 -16.95
N GLY A 426 -22.39 -30.49 -17.57
CA GLY A 426 -23.12 -30.24 -18.81
C GLY A 426 -22.20 -30.07 -20.03
N GLU A 427 -22.78 -29.83 -21.21
CA GLU A 427 -22.06 -29.89 -22.50
C GLU A 427 -20.90 -28.88 -22.60
N LYS A 428 -21.13 -27.62 -22.22
CA LYS A 428 -20.10 -26.56 -22.30
C LYS A 428 -18.88 -26.87 -21.43
N THR A 429 -19.12 -27.25 -20.19
CA THR A 429 -18.07 -27.58 -19.23
C THR A 429 -17.30 -28.83 -19.65
N ARG A 430 -17.98 -29.85 -20.20
CA ARG A 430 -17.32 -31.05 -20.73
C ARG A 430 -16.33 -30.74 -21.86
N GLY A 431 -16.60 -29.69 -22.64
CA GLY A 431 -15.70 -29.22 -23.71
C GLY A 431 -14.44 -28.51 -23.24
N THR A 432 -14.38 -28.05 -21.98
CA THR A 432 -13.25 -27.26 -21.44
C THR A 432 -12.36 -28.07 -20.50
N ILE A 433 -12.81 -29.23 -20.02
CA ILE A 433 -12.06 -30.07 -19.07
C ILE A 433 -10.81 -30.68 -19.75
N PRO A 434 -9.61 -30.50 -19.15
CA PRO A 434 -8.39 -31.12 -19.67
C PRO A 434 -8.45 -32.65 -19.57
N GLY A 435 -7.98 -33.32 -20.62
CA GLY A 435 -8.13 -34.78 -20.76
C GLY A 435 -9.52 -35.24 -21.20
N GLY A 436 -10.43 -34.30 -21.48
CA GLY A 436 -11.78 -34.56 -22.01
C GLY A 436 -12.66 -35.39 -21.06
N CYS A 437 -13.86 -35.72 -21.53
CA CYS A 437 -14.86 -36.50 -20.78
C CYS A 437 -15.27 -37.79 -21.51
N GLU A 438 -14.39 -38.34 -22.35
CA GLU A 438 -14.63 -39.59 -23.07
C GLU A 438 -14.80 -40.74 -22.08
N GLY A 439 -15.83 -41.57 -22.31
CA GLY A 439 -16.16 -42.71 -21.44
C GLY A 439 -16.88 -42.36 -20.13
N ILE A 440 -17.09 -41.07 -19.83
CA ILE A 440 -17.75 -40.63 -18.58
C ILE A 440 -19.20 -40.20 -18.89
N PRO A 441 -20.21 -40.80 -18.25
CA PRO A 441 -21.61 -40.46 -18.53
C PRO A 441 -21.91 -39.01 -18.16
N ASN A 442 -22.87 -38.39 -18.86
CA ASN A 442 -23.41 -37.08 -18.47
C ASN A 442 -24.66 -37.31 -17.62
N LYS A 443 -24.55 -37.12 -16.30
CA LYS A 443 -25.65 -37.32 -15.35
C LYS A 443 -26.55 -36.09 -15.23
N LEU A 444 -26.13 -34.92 -15.74
CA LEU A 444 -26.91 -33.68 -15.67
C LEU A 444 -28.12 -33.68 -16.64
N GLY A 445 -28.15 -34.60 -17.61
CA GLY A 445 -29.36 -34.92 -18.39
C GLY A 445 -29.90 -33.78 -19.27
N LYS A 446 -29.07 -32.82 -19.66
CA LYS A 446 -29.38 -31.79 -20.67
C LYS A 446 -28.40 -31.86 -21.82
#